data_AF-A0A661DU42-F1
#
_entry.id   AF-A0A661DU42-F1
#
_cell.length_a   1.000
_cell.length_b   1.000
_cell.length_c   1.000
_cell.angle_alpha   90.00
_cell.angle_beta   90.00
_cell.angle_gamma   90.00
#
_symmetry.space_group_name_H-M   'P 1'
#
loop_
_entity.id
_entity.type
_entity.pdbx_description
1 polymer ?
#
loop_
_entity_poly.entity_id
_entity_poly.type
_entity_poly.pdbx_seq_one_letter_code
_entity_poly.pdbx_strand_id
1 'polypeptide(L)'
;MKMTTEELQLRRAASSSLFSLLNLTALPIIGFLMLLLIYKKTESDTLDRYYAMLGIKTNLVAAAALLLVTTLMILLGGFESVWTWVYVISYFVFVHAMFILFATWTMVRSWTGKKLTKSFLSK
;
A
#
# COMPACT_ATOMS: atom_id res chain seq x y z
N MET A 1 -29.36 9.73 10.56
CA MET A 1 -28.93 10.45 9.33
C MET A 1 -28.40 9.43 8.33
N LYS A 2 -29.02 9.29 7.16
CA LYS A 2 -28.58 8.33 6.12
C LYS A 2 -27.40 8.97 5.38
N MET A 3 -26.26 8.27 5.36
CA MET A 3 -25.05 8.74 4.69
C MET A 3 -25.31 8.86 3.18
N THR A 4 -24.84 9.92 2.54
CA THR A 4 -24.97 10.04 1.08
C THR A 4 -24.03 9.06 0.38
N THR A 5 -24.32 8.73 -0.88
CA THR A 5 -23.47 7.82 -1.68
C THR A 5 -22.05 8.36 -1.81
N GLU A 6 -21.89 9.67 -1.97
CA GLU A 6 -20.58 10.33 -2.08
C GLU A 6 -19.78 10.28 -0.78
N GLU A 7 -20.43 10.56 0.35
CA GLU A 7 -19.81 10.44 1.68
C GLU A 7 -19.34 9.01 1.97
N LEU A 8 -20.13 8.01 1.56
CA LEU A 8 -19.78 6.60 1.71
C LEU A 8 -18.56 6.24 0.86
N GLN A 9 -18.51 6.69 -0.39
CA GLN A 9 -17.35 6.47 -1.26
C GLN A 9 -16.09 7.15 -0.70
N LEU A 10 -16.19 8.39 -0.24
CA LEU A 10 -15.05 9.11 0.34
C LEU A 10 -14.51 8.39 1.59
N ARG A 11 -15.40 7.95 2.48
CA ARG A 11 -15.00 7.17 3.67
C ARG A 11 -14.34 5.85 3.30
N ARG A 12 -14.87 5.13 2.31
CA ARG A 12 -14.27 3.86 1.86
C ARG A 12 -12.92 4.08 1.17
N ALA A 13 -12.74 5.16 0.41
CA ALA A 13 -11.46 5.55 -0.16
C ALA A 13 -10.41 5.85 0.93
N ALA A 14 -10.81 6.61 1.95
CA ALA A 14 -9.99 6.90 3.12
C ALA A 14 -9.59 5.63 3.88
N SER A 15 -10.57 4.78 4.22
CA SER A 15 -10.33 3.51 4.90
C SER A 15 -9.46 2.58 4.07
N SER A 16 -9.65 2.50 2.76
CA SER A 16 -8.82 1.67 1.87
C SER A 16 -7.36 2.10 1.92
N SER A 17 -7.10 3.40 1.84
CA SER A 17 -5.74 3.94 1.89
C SER A 17 -5.10 3.75 3.27
N LEU A 18 -5.89 3.88 4.35
CA LEU A 18 -5.45 3.60 5.71
C LEU A 18 -5.09 2.12 5.90
N PHE A 19 -5.95 1.19 5.48
CA PHE A 19 -5.68 -0.25 5.59
C PHE A 19 -4.50 -0.70 4.74
N SER A 20 -4.30 -0.04 3.58
CA SER A 20 -3.08 -0.20 2.78
C SER A 20 -1.83 0.22 3.56
N LEU A 21 -1.87 1.37 4.24
CA LEU A 21 -0.75 1.84 5.08
C LEU A 21 -0.52 0.93 6.28
N LEU A 22 -1.60 0.51 6.97
CA LEU A 22 -1.52 -0.40 8.12
C LEU A 22 -0.90 -1.74 7.75
N ASN A 23 -1.18 -2.28 6.57
CA ASN A 23 -0.56 -3.51 6.11
C ASN A 23 0.96 -3.38 5.92
N LEU A 24 1.44 -2.19 5.56
CA LEU A 24 2.87 -1.91 5.43
C LEU A 24 3.55 -1.68 6.79
N THR A 25 2.85 -1.17 7.80
CA THR A 25 3.49 -0.69 9.04
C THR A 25 3.25 -1.56 10.27
N ALA A 26 2.00 -1.81 10.65
CA ALA A 26 1.65 -2.28 11.98
C ALA A 26 0.83 -3.58 11.98
N LEU A 27 0.00 -3.79 10.96
CA LEU A 27 -0.96 -4.89 10.90
C LEU A 27 -0.86 -5.59 9.53
N PRO A 28 0.28 -6.24 9.24
CA PRO A 28 0.43 -7.00 8.00
C PRO A 28 -0.62 -8.10 7.95
N ILE A 29 -1.03 -8.48 6.74
CA ILE A 29 -2.09 -9.44 6.43
C ILE A 29 -3.49 -8.92 6.84
N ILE A 30 -3.71 -8.50 8.09
CA ILE A 30 -5.00 -8.01 8.57
C ILE A 30 -5.41 -6.75 7.78
N GLY A 31 -4.51 -5.79 7.61
CA GLY A 31 -4.76 -4.60 6.80
C GLY A 31 -5.12 -4.96 5.36
N PHE A 32 -4.42 -5.93 4.77
CA PHE A 32 -4.71 -6.40 3.41
C PHE A 32 -6.06 -7.12 3.31
N LEU A 33 -6.43 -7.95 4.28
CA LEU A 33 -7.74 -8.61 4.32
C LEU A 33 -8.87 -7.58 4.39
N MET A 34 -8.74 -6.57 5.26
CA MET A 34 -9.72 -5.48 5.36
C MET A 34 -9.84 -4.71 4.04
N LEU A 35 -8.72 -4.46 3.37
CA LEU A 35 -8.69 -3.81 2.06
C LEU A 35 -9.43 -4.63 0.99
N LEU A 36 -9.26 -5.95 0.96
CA LEU A 36 -10.00 -6.85 0.07
C LEU A 36 -11.51 -6.85 0.36
N LEU A 37 -11.90 -6.80 1.63
CA LEU A 37 -13.30 -6.71 2.03
C LEU A 37 -13.93 -5.39 1.58
N ILE A 38 -13.19 -4.28 1.62
CA ILE A 38 -13.66 -2.99 1.08
C ILE A 38 -13.80 -3.10 -0.43
N TYR A 39 -12.78 -3.59 -1.14
CA TYR A 39 -12.80 -3.76 -2.59
C TYR A 39 -14.03 -4.53 -3.08
N LYS A 40 -14.38 -5.63 -2.41
CA LYS A 40 -15.58 -6.43 -2.74
C LYS A 40 -16.91 -5.67 -2.63
N LYS A 41 -16.95 -4.59 -1.83
CA LYS A 41 -18.15 -3.75 -1.61
C LYS A 41 -18.21 -2.53 -2.54
N THR A 42 -17.21 -2.35 -3.40
CA THR A 42 -17.10 -1.20 -4.32
C THR A 42 -17.53 -1.59 -5.74
N GLU A 43 -18.14 -0.64 -6.45
CA GLU A 43 -18.59 -0.82 -7.83
C GLU A 43 -17.46 -0.47 -8.83
N SER A 44 -17.65 -0.67 -10.12
CA SER A 44 -16.68 -0.24 -11.13
C SER A 44 -16.69 1.28 -11.30
N ASP A 45 -15.52 1.85 -11.60
CA ASP A 45 -15.29 3.29 -11.86
C ASP A 45 -15.59 4.28 -10.71
N THR A 46 -15.95 3.80 -9.53
CA THR A 46 -16.13 4.66 -8.35
C THR A 46 -14.81 5.07 -7.70
N LEU A 47 -14.82 6.16 -6.94
CA LEU A 47 -13.62 6.68 -6.26
C LEU A 47 -13.07 5.69 -5.22
N ASP A 48 -13.94 5.05 -4.45
CA ASP A 48 -13.56 4.03 -3.47
C ASP A 48 -12.92 2.80 -4.12
N ARG A 49 -13.42 2.37 -5.28
CA ARG A 49 -12.82 1.29 -6.07
C ARG A 49 -11.40 1.64 -6.53
N TYR A 50 -11.18 2.87 -6.96
CA TYR A 50 -9.88 3.35 -7.38
C TYR A 50 -8.86 3.26 -6.24
N TYR A 51 -9.18 3.80 -5.06
CA TYR A 51 -8.27 3.77 -3.91
C TYR A 51 -8.09 2.36 -3.33
N ALA A 52 -9.14 1.53 -3.35
CA ALA A 52 -9.02 0.11 -2.98
C ALA A 52 -8.06 -0.63 -3.91
N MET A 53 -8.20 -0.47 -5.23
CA MET A 53 -7.30 -1.10 -6.21
C MET A 53 -5.87 -0.57 -6.11
N LEU A 54 -5.70 0.74 -5.90
CA LEU A 54 -4.39 1.36 -5.71
C LEU A 54 -3.68 0.80 -4.47
N GLY A 55 -4.39 0.70 -3.35
CA GLY A 55 -3.87 0.07 -2.14
C GLY A 55 -3.49 -1.39 -2.36
N ILE A 56 -4.33 -2.17 -3.04
CA ILE A 56 -4.06 -3.59 -3.33
C ILE A 56 -2.78 -3.72 -4.16
N LYS A 57 -2.66 -2.95 -5.25
CA LYS A 57 -1.46 -2.96 -6.11
C LYS A 57 -0.21 -2.58 -5.33
N THR A 58 -0.28 -1.54 -4.51
CA THR A 58 0.85 -1.09 -3.67
C THR A 58 1.33 -2.21 -2.75
N ASN A 59 0.41 -2.87 -2.06
CA ASN A 59 0.74 -3.95 -1.12
C ASN A 59 1.24 -5.21 -1.82
N LEU A 60 0.73 -5.54 -3.02
CA LEU A 60 1.25 -6.67 -3.81
C LEU A 60 2.66 -6.41 -4.30
N VAL A 61 2.98 -5.18 -4.74
CA VAL A 61 4.35 -4.81 -5.12
C VAL A 61 5.27 -4.85 -3.91
N ALA A 62 4.82 -4.38 -2.75
CA ALA A 62 5.59 -4.49 -1.50
C ALA A 62 5.84 -5.96 -1.10
N ALA A 63 4.84 -6.84 -1.25
CA ALA A 63 5.02 -8.28 -1.01
C ALA A 63 6.02 -8.92 -2.00
N ALA A 64 5.98 -8.52 -3.28
CA ALA A 64 6.97 -8.96 -4.25
C ALA A 64 8.38 -8.48 -3.90
N ALA A 65 8.53 -7.25 -3.42
CA ALA A 65 9.81 -6.73 -2.93
C ALA A 65 10.32 -7.52 -1.72
N LEU A 66 9.45 -7.91 -0.79
CA LEU A 66 9.82 -8.78 0.34
C LEU A 66 10.32 -10.15 -0.11
N LEU A 67 9.65 -10.77 -1.09
CA LEU A 67 10.10 -12.04 -1.66
C LEU A 67 11.47 -11.90 -2.33
N LEU A 68 11.67 -10.83 -3.11
CA LEU A 68 12.96 -10.53 -3.76
C LEU A 68 14.09 -10.42 -2.72
N VAL A 69 13.89 -9.64 -1.66
CA VAL A 69 14.87 -9.45 -0.58
C VAL A 69 15.17 -10.78 0.12
N THR A 70 14.15 -11.60 0.37
CA THR A 70 14.32 -12.95 0.94
C THR A 70 15.14 -13.86 0.01
N THR A 71 14.89 -13.82 -1.30
CA THR A 71 15.69 -14.58 -2.28
C THR A 71 17.14 -14.11 -2.31
N LEU A 72 17.39 -12.80 -2.29
CA LEU A 72 18.74 -12.23 -2.23
C LEU A 72 19.48 -12.66 -0.97
N MET A 73 18.80 -12.72 0.17
CA MET A 73 19.37 -13.22 1.43
C MET A 73 19.92 -14.65 1.29
N ILE A 74 19.15 -15.53 0.65
CA ILE A 74 19.55 -16.93 0.44
C ILE A 74 20.73 -17.02 -0.54
N LEU A 75 20.73 -16.22 -1.61
CA LEU A 75 21.77 -16.25 -2.65
C LEU A 75 23.11 -15.64 -2.21
N LEU A 76 23.10 -14.63 -1.35
CA LEU A 76 24.30 -13.85 -0.97
C LEU A 76 25.07 -14.43 0.23
N GLY A 77 24.81 -15.67 0.65
CA GLY A 77 25.54 -16.32 1.74
C GLY A 77 24.67 -16.80 2.91
N GLY A 78 23.34 -16.74 2.76
CA GLY A 78 22.40 -17.26 3.74
C GLY A 78 22.31 -16.44 5.03
N PHE A 79 21.65 -17.01 6.02
CA PHE A 79 21.31 -16.32 7.28
C PHE A 79 22.48 -16.19 8.27
N GLU A 80 23.61 -16.85 7.99
CA GLU A 80 24.78 -16.92 8.88
C GLU A 80 25.78 -15.76 8.68
N SER A 81 25.73 -15.07 7.54
CA SER A 81 26.66 -14.00 7.22
C SER A 81 26.17 -12.64 7.73
N VAL A 82 26.95 -12.04 8.64
CA VAL A 82 26.67 -10.70 9.20
C VAL A 82 26.64 -9.63 8.10
N TRP A 83 27.53 -9.71 7.11
CA TRP A 83 27.56 -8.75 6.00
C TRP A 83 26.33 -8.87 5.11
N THR A 84 25.80 -10.09 4.91
CA THR A 84 24.56 -10.30 4.16
C THR A 84 23.38 -9.61 4.84
N TRP A 85 23.29 -9.68 6.17
CA TRP A 85 22.31 -8.92 6.94
C TRP A 85 22.43 -7.41 6.77
N VAL A 86 23.65 -6.87 6.83
CA VAL A 86 23.89 -5.42 6.65
C VAL A 86 23.32 -4.96 5.31
N TYR A 87 23.71 -5.61 4.21
CA TYR A 87 23.22 -5.20 2.89
C TYR A 87 21.71 -5.38 2.77
N VAL A 88 21.20 -6.58 3.07
CA VAL A 88 19.78 -6.93 2.87
C VAL A 88 18.86 -6.03 3.70
N ILE A 89 19.17 -5.79 4.98
CA ILE A 89 18.39 -4.90 5.84
C ILE A 89 18.44 -3.46 5.32
N SER A 90 19.62 -2.93 4.98
CA SER A 90 19.73 -1.55 4.50
C SER A 90 18.90 -1.30 3.24
N TYR A 91 18.97 -2.21 2.26
CA TYR A 91 18.15 -2.11 1.04
C TYR A 91 16.66 -2.29 1.34
N PHE A 92 16.31 -3.27 2.17
CA PHE A 92 14.91 -3.52 2.55
C PHE A 92 14.28 -2.30 3.23
N VAL A 93 14.93 -1.73 4.25
CA VAL A 93 14.41 -0.57 4.98
C VAL A 93 14.22 0.62 4.06
N PHE A 94 15.18 0.88 3.17
CA PHE A 94 15.06 1.98 2.20
C PHE A 94 13.86 1.79 1.26
N VAL A 95 13.76 0.62 0.61
CA VAL A 95 12.65 0.32 -0.31
C VAL A 95 11.31 0.30 0.42
N HIS A 96 11.26 -0.25 1.63
CA HIS A 96 10.07 -0.30 2.46
C HIS A 96 9.60 1.11 2.88
N ALA A 97 10.51 1.99 3.26
CA ALA A 97 10.20 3.39 3.57
C ALA A 97 9.56 4.12 2.39
N MET A 98 9.99 3.83 1.15
CA MET A 98 9.36 4.39 -0.07
C MET A 98 7.90 3.96 -0.23
N PHE A 99 7.57 2.70 0.07
CA PHE A 99 6.18 2.24 0.08
C PHE A 99 5.34 2.93 1.15
N ILE A 100 5.89 3.11 2.36
CA ILE A 100 5.22 3.82 3.46
C ILE A 100 4.95 5.28 3.07
N LEU A 101 5.94 5.97 2.50
CA LEU A 101 5.78 7.35 2.04
C LEU A 101 4.69 7.45 0.97
N PHE A 102 4.71 6.56 -0.02
CA PHE A 102 3.71 6.51 -1.08
C PHE A 102 2.30 6.22 -0.54
N ALA A 103 2.16 5.27 0.38
CA ALA A 103 0.89 4.93 1.01
C ALA A 103 0.34 6.08 1.87
N THR A 104 1.23 6.77 2.60
CA THR A 104 0.88 7.96 3.41
C THR A 104 0.40 9.10 2.51
N TRP A 105 1.11 9.37 1.41
CA TRP A 105 0.68 10.35 0.42
C TRP A 105 -0.68 10.01 -0.18
N THR A 106 -0.87 8.76 -0.58
CA THR A 106 -2.15 8.26 -1.12
C THR A 106 -3.30 8.43 -0.11
N MET A 107 -3.04 8.16 1.18
CA MET A 107 -4.02 8.35 2.25
C MET A 107 -4.45 9.81 2.37
N VAL A 108 -3.52 10.75 2.44
CA VAL A 108 -3.85 12.18 2.50
C VAL A 108 -4.62 12.62 1.25
N ARG A 109 -4.25 12.11 0.07
CA ARG A 109 -4.95 12.42 -1.19
C ARG A 109 -6.37 11.85 -1.23
N SER A 110 -6.61 10.69 -0.63
CA SER A 110 -7.93 10.07 -0.60
C SER A 110 -8.99 10.92 0.10
N TRP A 111 -8.58 11.76 1.05
CA TRP A 111 -9.47 12.69 1.76
C TRP A 111 -9.98 13.85 0.90
N THR A 112 -9.35 14.09 -0.26
CA THR A 112 -9.73 15.20 -1.15
C THR A 112 -10.87 14.86 -2.12
N GLY A 113 -11.33 13.61 -2.15
CA GLY A 113 -12.37 13.17 -3.09
C GLY A 113 -11.91 13.05 -4.54
N LYS A 114 -10.62 13.18 -4.84
CA LYS A 114 -10.07 13.17 -6.21
C LYS A 114 -9.16 11.96 -6.45
N LYS A 115 -9.19 11.40 -7.67
CA LYS A 115 -8.22 10.40 -8.14
C LYS A 115 -6.82 11.04 -8.24
N LEU A 116 -5.74 10.25 -8.15
CA LEU A 116 -4.39 10.79 -8.34
C LEU A 116 -4.21 11.19 -9.81
N THR A 117 -3.76 12.41 -10.06
CA THR A 117 -3.53 12.92 -11.41
C THR A 117 -2.05 12.85 -11.75
N LYS A 118 -1.72 12.51 -13.00
CA LYS A 118 -0.34 12.53 -13.52
C LYS A 118 0.17 13.96 -13.78
N SER A 119 -0.64 15.00 -13.56
CA SER A 119 -0.31 16.38 -13.93
C SER A 119 1.00 16.89 -13.31
N PHE A 120 1.38 16.35 -12.14
CA PHE A 120 2.65 16.69 -11.49
C PHE A 120 3.89 16.17 -12.24
N LEU A 121 3.75 15.12 -13.07
CA LEU A 121 4.82 14.49 -13.86
C LEU A 121 4.85 14.94 -15.33
N SER A 122 3.96 15.87 -15.71
CA SER A 122 3.78 16.33 -17.09
C SER A 122 4.43 17.71 -17.35
N LYS A 123 5.22 18.22 -16.40
CA LYS A 123 6.06 19.41 -16.59
C LYS A 123 7.45 18.95 -16.99
#